data_AF-A0A6I3F4F9-F1
#
_entry.id   AF-A0A6I3F4F9-F1
#
_cell.length_a   1.000
_cell.length_b   1.000
_cell.length_c   1.000
_cell.angle_alpha   90.00
_cell.angle_beta   90.00
_cell.angle_gamma   90.00
#
_symmetry.space_group_name_H-M   'P 1'
#
loop_
_entity.id
_entity.type
_entity.pdbx_description
1 polymer ?
#
loop_
_entity_poly.entity_id
_entity_poly.type
_entity_poly.pdbx_seq_one_letter_code
_entity_poly.pdbx_strand_id
1 'polypeptide(L)'
;MNTPRFTRHNWLGALGAVLLTAIGFSAAPAQQAHADRASTRLPLGSMYNVVDQIGARDLWNEGYTGEGINVAVIDTGIAPVPALSDDTKVIALVDLSAEAGVPEATYYDNFGHGTHIAGIIAGHTPGTNPKLAKQHPEWFEGVAPGAGIVSVKVGDNTGAADITQVIAGVDWVVEHAADLKIRVLNLSYSSGSPLPYTSDPLTYSLERAWQAGIVVVVAAGNDGNDSGSLSSPAVDPYVIAVGAVEATSNEKFTVPSWASSGDGTRNPDVVAPGAHIDSLRVPYSRIDMEHPEGYVSSTLFRGSGSSQATAVVSGAAALLLDARPNLTNDQVKALLQKHTQRATPNSSLLSGAGVIQLDEIVDTRATRTAQTWPAALGDGSLEAARGGAHIVLNGVELTGETTVLGTPWVGTRWTGTRWTDGTWDGTRWTGGTWMGTRWTDASWTGTRWTGTRWTGTRWTDSVWDGTRWTGTRWTGTRWTLDSWTGTRWTGTRWTGTRWTDGTWDGTRWTSIAWAGTVWE
;
A
#
# COMPACT_ATOMS: atom_id res chain seq x y z
N MET A 1 15.27 -10.84 36.40
CA MET A 1 16.53 -11.49 35.97
C MET A 1 16.28 -12.05 34.58
N ASN A 2 16.92 -11.72 33.47
CA ASN A 2 17.97 -10.77 33.11
C ASN A 2 17.57 -10.20 31.74
N THR A 3 17.48 -8.87 31.64
CA THR A 3 17.32 -8.15 30.37
C THR A 3 18.63 -8.20 29.57
N PRO A 4 18.63 -8.53 28.27
CA PRO A 4 19.82 -8.41 27.45
C PRO A 4 20.04 -6.94 27.08
N ARG A 5 21.16 -6.37 27.53
CA ARG A 5 21.69 -5.09 27.08
C ARG A 5 22.28 -5.26 25.68
N PHE A 6 21.72 -4.58 24.68
CA PHE A 6 22.40 -4.33 23.42
C PHE A 6 22.90 -2.88 23.37
N THR A 7 24.17 -2.74 23.03
CA THR A 7 24.95 -1.51 22.98
C THR A 7 24.42 -0.53 21.94
N ARG A 8 24.15 0.70 22.39
CA ARG A 8 23.76 1.88 21.61
C ARG A 8 24.74 2.15 20.46
N HIS A 9 24.23 2.30 19.25
CA HIS A 9 24.80 3.22 18.27
C HIS A 9 23.81 4.38 18.18
N ASN A 10 24.22 5.55 18.68
CA ASN A 10 23.46 6.79 18.56
C ASN A 10 23.40 7.18 17.07
N TRP A 11 22.22 7.12 16.48
CA TRP A 11 21.90 7.82 15.24
C TRP A 11 20.91 8.93 15.59
N LEU A 12 21.45 10.08 15.97
CA LEU A 12 20.69 11.32 16.08
C LEU A 12 21.00 12.13 14.82
N GLY A 13 20.15 11.97 13.80
CA GLY A 13 20.08 12.87 12.65
C GLY A 13 18.77 13.63 12.73
N ALA A 14 18.82 14.93 12.94
CA ALA A 14 17.65 15.79 12.89
C ALA A 14 17.16 15.90 11.43
N LEU A 15 15.92 15.53 11.17
CA LEU A 15 15.23 15.78 9.91
C LEU A 15 14.75 17.24 9.91
N GLY A 16 15.33 18.06 9.03
CA GLY A 16 14.88 19.43 8.77
C GLY A 16 13.91 19.43 7.58
N ALA A 17 12.75 20.07 7.74
CA ALA A 17 11.70 20.13 6.73
C ALA A 17 11.99 21.14 5.62
N VAL A 18 11.85 20.71 4.37
CA VAL A 18 11.61 21.51 3.15
C VAL A 18 10.54 20.75 2.35
N LEU A 19 9.62 21.46 1.65
CA LEU A 19 8.37 20.96 1.05
C LEU A 19 8.44 19.49 0.56
N LEU A 20 7.71 18.62 1.25
CA LEU A 20 7.64 17.18 1.02
C LEU A 20 6.44 16.83 0.11
N THR A 21 6.57 15.81 -0.75
CA THR A 21 5.40 15.07 -1.28
C THR A 21 4.79 14.33 -0.10
N ALA A 22 3.92 15.03 0.64
CA ALA A 22 3.18 14.44 1.73
C ALA A 22 1.96 13.72 1.19
N ILE A 23 1.61 12.58 1.79
CA ILE A 23 0.26 12.06 1.75
C ILE A 23 -0.64 13.18 2.29
N GLY A 24 -1.30 13.88 1.36
CA GLY A 24 -2.01 15.12 1.65
C GLY A 24 -3.19 14.85 2.56
N PHE A 25 -3.09 15.32 3.80
CA PHE A 25 -4.18 15.25 4.77
C PHE A 25 -4.76 16.63 4.98
N SER A 26 -6.06 16.78 4.76
CA SER A 26 -6.80 17.92 5.26
C SER A 26 -7.69 17.45 6.41
N ALA A 27 -7.46 17.98 7.60
CA ALA A 27 -8.44 17.87 8.66
C ALA A 27 -9.53 18.89 8.38
N ALA A 28 -10.77 18.42 8.36
CA ALA A 28 -11.89 19.35 8.42
C ALA A 28 -12.23 19.61 9.87
N PRO A 29 -12.64 20.85 10.22
CA PRO A 29 -13.17 21.09 11.54
C PRO A 29 -14.27 20.06 11.80
N ALA A 30 -14.14 19.30 12.88
CA ALA A 30 -15.31 18.83 13.57
C ALA A 30 -16.10 20.11 13.79
N GLN A 31 -17.21 20.28 13.05
CA GLN A 31 -18.25 21.20 13.46
C GLN A 31 -18.31 21.01 14.95
N GLN A 32 -17.96 22.06 15.70
CA GLN A 32 -17.95 22.03 17.15
C GLN A 32 -19.22 21.25 17.46
N ALA A 33 -19.08 20.10 18.10
CA ALA A 33 -20.15 19.64 18.92
C ALA A 33 -20.30 20.76 19.96
N HIS A 34 -20.91 21.88 19.57
CA HIS A 34 -22.00 22.42 20.32
C HIS A 34 -22.73 21.18 20.74
N ALA A 35 -22.56 20.90 22.01
CA ALA A 35 -23.28 19.92 22.75
C ALA A 35 -24.76 20.29 22.62
N ASP A 36 -25.33 20.10 21.43
CA ASP A 36 -26.67 19.59 21.29
C ASP A 36 -26.56 18.17 21.85
N ARG A 37 -26.59 18.11 23.18
CA ARG A 37 -27.02 16.95 23.98
C ARG A 37 -28.49 16.59 23.66
N ALA A 38 -28.94 16.85 22.43
CA ALA A 38 -30.29 16.78 21.92
C ALA A 38 -30.37 16.26 20.47
N SER A 39 -29.26 16.18 19.71
CA SER A 39 -29.28 15.48 18.41
C SER A 39 -29.07 13.98 18.63
N THR A 40 -30.12 13.19 18.43
CA THR A 40 -30.06 11.72 18.39
C THR A 40 -29.55 11.17 17.04
N ARG A 41 -29.12 12.04 16.10
CA ARG A 41 -28.66 11.63 14.77
C ARG A 41 -27.14 11.70 14.66
N LEU A 42 -26.54 10.61 14.19
CA LEU A 42 -25.11 10.53 13.89
C LEU A 42 -24.71 11.51 12.76
N PRO A 43 -23.46 11.99 12.73
CA PRO A 43 -22.95 12.84 11.64
C PRO A 43 -23.09 12.17 10.27
N LEU A 44 -23.35 12.96 9.21
CA LEU A 44 -23.51 12.42 7.85
C LEU A 44 -22.26 11.68 7.34
N GLY A 45 -21.06 12.11 7.75
CA GLY A 45 -19.80 11.42 7.43
C GLY A 45 -19.41 10.32 8.41
N SER A 46 -20.26 9.95 9.37
CA SER A 46 -20.02 8.74 10.18
C SER A 46 -20.12 7.51 9.30
N MET A 47 -19.28 6.49 9.57
CA MET A 47 -19.32 5.27 8.77
C MET A 47 -20.70 4.59 8.76
N TYR A 48 -21.49 4.71 9.84
CA TYR A 48 -22.89 4.28 9.86
C TYR A 48 -23.71 4.88 8.71
N ASN A 49 -23.60 6.19 8.47
CA ASN A 49 -24.32 6.87 7.39
C ASN A 49 -23.64 6.69 6.03
N VAL A 50 -22.31 6.64 5.96
CA VAL A 50 -21.57 6.46 4.70
C VAL A 50 -21.91 5.12 4.04
N VAL A 51 -22.02 4.03 4.81
CA VAL A 51 -22.36 2.71 4.25
C VAL A 51 -23.82 2.63 3.77
N ASP A 52 -24.73 3.37 4.41
CA ASP A 52 -26.12 3.50 3.95
C ASP A 52 -26.20 4.38 2.69
N GLN A 53 -25.47 5.50 2.66
CA GLN A 53 -25.40 6.45 1.54
C GLN A 53 -24.95 5.85 0.22
N ILE A 54 -24.13 4.79 0.25
CA ILE A 54 -23.62 4.10 -0.94
C ILE A 54 -24.28 2.74 -1.18
N GLY A 55 -25.26 2.33 -0.35
CA GLY A 55 -25.93 1.03 -0.48
C GLY A 55 -25.11 -0.19 -0.05
N ALA A 56 -23.98 -0.03 0.65
CA ALA A 56 -23.15 -1.16 1.09
C ALA A 56 -23.90 -2.09 2.06
N ARG A 57 -24.85 -1.54 2.83
CA ARG A 57 -25.69 -2.28 3.78
C ARG A 57 -26.48 -3.42 3.13
N ASP A 58 -26.90 -3.24 1.88
CA ASP A 58 -27.72 -4.23 1.18
C ASP A 58 -26.92 -5.49 0.86
N LEU A 59 -25.65 -5.32 0.44
CA LEU A 59 -24.72 -6.43 0.26
C LEU A 59 -24.44 -7.16 1.57
N TRP A 60 -24.29 -6.43 2.68
CA TRP A 60 -24.10 -7.06 3.99
C TRP A 60 -25.30 -7.92 4.36
N ASN A 61 -26.53 -7.46 4.10
CA ASN A 61 -27.75 -8.22 4.38
C ASN A 61 -27.82 -9.53 3.57
N GLU A 62 -27.33 -9.49 2.33
CA GLU A 62 -27.18 -10.67 1.47
C GLU A 62 -26.07 -11.62 1.95
N GLY A 63 -25.12 -11.13 2.75
CA GLY A 63 -24.03 -11.91 3.34
C GLY A 63 -22.66 -11.59 2.79
N TYR A 64 -22.54 -10.62 1.88
CA TYR A 64 -21.28 -10.17 1.34
C TYR A 64 -20.73 -9.06 2.24
N THR A 65 -19.59 -9.31 2.87
CA THR A 65 -18.94 -8.37 3.80
C THR A 65 -17.51 -8.03 3.38
N GLY A 66 -17.03 -8.61 2.27
CA GLY A 66 -15.65 -8.57 1.82
C GLY A 66 -14.85 -9.78 2.29
N GLU A 67 -15.50 -10.80 2.84
CA GLU A 67 -14.82 -11.98 3.40
C GLU A 67 -13.99 -12.69 2.32
N GLY A 68 -12.76 -13.07 2.66
CA GLY A 68 -11.84 -13.73 1.73
C GLY A 68 -11.18 -12.80 0.70
N ILE A 69 -11.48 -11.50 0.73
CA ILE A 69 -10.84 -10.47 -0.08
C ILE A 69 -9.92 -9.63 0.80
N ASN A 70 -8.64 -9.53 0.42
CA ASN A 70 -7.70 -8.66 1.11
C ASN A 70 -7.42 -7.39 0.29
N VAL A 71 -7.35 -6.26 0.98
CA VAL A 71 -7.08 -4.93 0.43
C VAL A 71 -5.69 -4.49 0.88
N ALA A 72 -4.80 -4.27 -0.08
CA ALA A 72 -3.50 -3.64 0.18
C ALA A 72 -3.67 -2.13 0.33
N VAL A 73 -3.14 -1.59 1.42
CA VAL A 73 -3.16 -0.15 1.73
C VAL A 73 -1.72 0.35 1.72
N ILE A 74 -1.33 1.02 0.63
CA ILE A 74 -0.01 1.65 0.49
C ILE A 74 -0.08 3.06 1.07
N ASP A 75 0.42 3.25 2.30
CA ASP A 75 0.18 4.46 3.09
C ASP A 75 1.23 4.67 4.22
N THR A 76 0.88 5.32 5.33
CA THR A 76 1.77 5.61 6.48
C THR A 76 1.90 4.48 7.51
N GLY A 77 1.24 3.36 7.27
CA GLY A 77 1.19 2.20 8.16
C GLY A 77 -0.17 2.03 8.82
N ILE A 78 -0.27 1.10 9.78
CA ILE A 78 -1.50 0.85 10.53
C ILE A 78 -1.17 0.68 12.02
N ALA A 79 -1.93 1.37 12.88
CA ALA A 79 -1.85 1.20 14.31
C ALA A 79 -2.80 0.07 14.80
N PRO A 80 -2.44 -0.65 15.87
CA PRO A 80 -3.26 -1.71 16.45
C PRO A 80 -4.42 -1.12 17.29
N VAL A 81 -5.41 -0.54 16.62
CA VAL A 81 -6.63 -0.02 17.24
C VAL A 81 -7.71 -1.11 17.32
N PRO A 82 -8.66 -1.05 18.29
CA PRO A 82 -9.60 -2.16 18.53
C PRO A 82 -10.38 -2.64 17.29
N ALA A 83 -10.76 -1.74 16.39
CA ALA A 83 -11.50 -2.08 15.17
C ALA A 83 -10.63 -2.70 14.05
N LEU A 84 -9.32 -2.80 14.26
CA LEU A 84 -8.34 -3.42 13.37
C LEU A 84 -7.47 -4.48 14.10
N SER A 85 -7.69 -4.73 15.39
CA SER A 85 -6.78 -5.52 16.22
C SER A 85 -7.08 -7.02 16.25
N ASP A 86 -8.08 -7.50 15.50
CA ASP A 86 -8.31 -8.92 15.33
C ASP A 86 -7.19 -9.51 14.43
N ASP A 87 -6.62 -10.65 14.83
CA ASP A 87 -5.56 -11.36 14.09
C ASP A 87 -5.99 -11.75 12.66
N THR A 88 -7.29 -11.76 12.38
CA THR A 88 -7.86 -12.01 11.05
C THR A 88 -8.07 -10.73 10.23
N LYS A 89 -7.90 -9.55 10.83
CA LYS A 89 -8.16 -8.26 10.21
C LYS A 89 -6.94 -7.66 9.55
N VAL A 90 -5.80 -7.62 10.23
CA VAL A 90 -4.52 -7.17 9.65
C VAL A 90 -3.71 -8.40 9.25
N ILE A 91 -3.66 -8.67 7.95
CA ILE A 91 -3.14 -9.91 7.37
C ILE A 91 -1.60 -9.89 7.26
N ALA A 92 -1.05 -8.73 6.92
CA ALA A 92 0.38 -8.53 6.81
C ALA A 92 0.76 -7.07 7.06
N LEU A 93 1.96 -6.87 7.60
CA LEU A 93 2.57 -5.56 7.84
C LEU A 93 3.93 -5.53 7.15
N VAL A 94 4.13 -4.55 6.27
CA VAL A 94 5.37 -4.31 5.54
C VAL A 94 5.78 -2.87 5.75
N ASP A 95 7.07 -2.62 5.93
CA ASP A 95 7.62 -1.28 6.09
C ASP A 95 8.75 -1.03 5.09
N LEU A 96 8.45 -0.18 4.12
CA LEU A 96 9.33 0.31 3.06
C LEU A 96 9.60 1.83 3.23
N SER A 97 9.18 2.42 4.35
CA SER A 97 9.40 3.82 4.65
C SER A 97 10.87 4.11 4.95
N ALA A 98 11.23 5.39 5.02
CA ALA A 98 12.57 5.80 5.45
C ALA A 98 12.85 5.44 6.93
N GLU A 99 11.81 5.07 7.68
CA GLU A 99 11.86 4.66 9.09
C GLU A 99 12.03 3.15 9.25
N ALA A 100 12.11 2.39 8.14
CA ALA A 100 12.25 0.95 8.18
C ALA A 100 13.48 0.53 9.02
N GLY A 101 13.22 -0.14 10.14
CA GLY A 101 14.24 -0.59 11.09
C GLY A 101 14.45 0.31 12.31
N VAL A 102 13.70 1.41 12.45
CA VAL A 102 13.59 2.19 13.70
C VAL A 102 12.57 1.49 14.61
N PRO A 103 12.98 0.81 15.70
CA PRO A 103 12.09 -0.08 16.45
C PRO A 103 10.80 0.57 16.96
N GLU A 104 10.86 1.86 17.32
CA GLU A 104 9.72 2.63 17.83
C GLU A 104 8.76 3.11 16.72
N ALA A 105 9.15 3.05 15.45
CA ALA A 105 8.35 3.48 14.30
C ALA A 105 8.02 2.37 13.31
N THR A 106 8.70 1.22 13.41
CA THR A 106 8.55 0.14 12.43
C THR A 106 7.13 -0.40 12.46
N TYR A 107 6.48 -0.43 11.29
CA TYR A 107 5.09 -0.86 11.06
C TYR A 107 3.99 0.02 11.68
N TYR A 108 4.33 0.87 12.66
CA TYR A 108 3.37 1.67 13.39
C TYR A 108 3.02 2.95 12.63
N ASP A 109 1.74 3.29 12.61
CA ASP A 109 1.24 4.51 11.97
C ASP A 109 1.43 5.74 12.87
N ASN A 110 2.64 6.29 12.87
CA ASN A 110 2.93 7.52 13.63
C ASN A 110 2.33 8.77 12.99
N PHE A 111 1.90 8.71 11.73
CA PHE A 111 1.27 9.85 11.05
C PHE A 111 -0.25 9.88 11.29
N GLY A 112 -0.91 8.72 11.22
CA GLY A 112 -2.34 8.51 11.52
C GLY A 112 -3.24 8.30 10.30
N HIS A 113 -2.74 8.56 9.09
CA HIS A 113 -3.55 8.50 7.87
C HIS A 113 -3.89 7.07 7.44
N GLY A 114 -2.90 6.17 7.36
CA GLY A 114 -3.13 4.80 6.92
C GLY A 114 -4.12 4.04 7.80
N THR A 115 -4.12 4.26 9.12
CA THR A 115 -5.11 3.69 10.05
C THR A 115 -6.52 4.25 9.79
N HIS A 116 -6.63 5.54 9.51
CA HIS A 116 -7.90 6.19 9.16
C HIS A 116 -8.46 5.61 7.85
N ILE A 117 -7.62 5.43 6.83
CA ILE A 117 -7.98 4.81 5.55
C ILE A 117 -8.39 3.34 5.72
N ALA A 118 -7.60 2.54 6.44
CA ALA A 118 -7.92 1.14 6.73
C ALA A 118 -9.25 0.99 7.48
N GLY A 119 -9.56 1.93 8.39
CA GLY A 119 -10.84 1.99 9.09
C GLY A 119 -12.03 2.16 8.15
N ILE A 120 -11.95 3.06 7.17
CA ILE A 120 -13.01 3.29 6.17
C ILE A 120 -13.21 2.03 5.32
N ILE A 121 -12.11 1.38 4.92
CA ILE A 121 -12.17 0.18 4.07
C ILE A 121 -12.80 -0.99 4.83
N ALA A 122 -12.24 -1.38 5.98
CA ALA A 122 -12.56 -2.66 6.60
C ALA A 122 -12.59 -2.67 8.13
N GLY A 123 -12.62 -1.50 8.78
CA GLY A 123 -12.75 -1.43 10.24
C GLY A 123 -13.97 -2.22 10.71
N HIS A 124 -13.84 -2.93 11.82
CA HIS A 124 -14.89 -3.81 12.30
C HIS A 124 -14.86 -3.87 13.81
N THR A 125 -15.99 -3.64 14.46
CA THR A 125 -16.09 -3.77 15.91
C THR A 125 -15.99 -5.25 16.26
N PRO A 126 -15.01 -5.70 17.09
CA PRO A 126 -14.83 -7.14 17.32
C PRO A 126 -16.09 -7.83 17.87
N GLY A 127 -16.44 -8.96 17.27
CA GLY A 127 -17.56 -9.80 17.70
C GLY A 127 -18.94 -9.30 17.27
N THR A 128 -19.02 -8.29 16.42
CA THR A 128 -20.29 -7.80 15.86
C THR A 128 -20.66 -8.52 14.57
N ASN A 129 -21.93 -8.42 14.18
CA ASN A 129 -22.39 -8.93 12.90
C ASN A 129 -22.81 -7.75 12.02
N PRO A 130 -22.14 -7.49 10.87
CA PRO A 130 -22.49 -6.39 9.98
C PRO A 130 -23.96 -6.37 9.54
N LYS A 131 -24.64 -7.53 9.47
CA LYS A 131 -26.10 -7.59 9.19
C LYS A 131 -26.96 -6.90 10.25
N LEU A 132 -26.46 -6.79 11.48
CA LEU A 132 -27.19 -6.21 12.61
C LEU A 132 -26.82 -4.75 12.88
N ALA A 133 -25.73 -4.20 12.33
CA ALA A 133 -25.29 -2.86 12.76
C ALA A 133 -26.24 -1.71 12.40
N LYS A 134 -27.28 -1.91 11.57
CA LYS A 134 -28.37 -0.92 11.42
C LYS A 134 -29.14 -0.69 12.74
N GLN A 135 -29.13 -1.69 13.62
CA GLN A 135 -29.72 -1.63 14.96
C GLN A 135 -28.71 -1.16 16.02
N HIS A 136 -27.44 -1.04 15.65
CA HIS A 136 -26.31 -0.75 16.53
C HIS A 136 -25.47 0.40 15.97
N PRO A 137 -25.98 1.65 16.02
CA PRO A 137 -25.27 2.83 15.55
C PRO A 137 -23.94 3.11 16.28
N GLU A 138 -23.71 2.45 17.42
CA GLU A 138 -22.45 2.50 18.18
C GLU A 138 -21.33 1.62 17.60
N TRP A 139 -21.65 0.65 16.74
CA TRP A 139 -20.64 -0.20 16.10
C TRP A 139 -19.97 0.57 14.97
N PHE A 140 -18.64 0.54 14.98
CA PHE A 140 -17.83 1.00 13.86
C PHE A 140 -17.68 -0.13 12.85
N GLU A 141 -18.18 0.10 11.64
CA GLU A 141 -18.08 -0.81 10.50
C GLU A 141 -17.60 0.00 9.28
N GLY A 142 -16.47 -0.37 8.69
CA GLY A 142 -16.02 0.11 7.40
C GLY A 142 -16.92 -0.40 6.27
N VAL A 143 -16.63 -0.06 5.03
CA VAL A 143 -17.45 -0.46 3.88
C VAL A 143 -17.45 -1.98 3.66
N ALA A 144 -16.29 -2.64 3.82
CA ALA A 144 -16.11 -4.08 3.72
C ALA A 144 -15.60 -4.66 5.05
N PRO A 145 -16.47 -4.75 6.09
CA PRO A 145 -16.05 -5.11 7.44
C PRO A 145 -15.57 -6.57 7.58
N GLY A 146 -15.76 -7.42 6.57
CA GLY A 146 -15.21 -8.78 6.49
C GLY A 146 -13.88 -8.88 5.73
N ALA A 147 -13.45 -7.82 5.04
CA ALA A 147 -12.18 -7.82 4.30
C ALA A 147 -10.96 -7.77 5.24
N GLY A 148 -9.85 -8.37 4.80
CA GLY A 148 -8.56 -8.23 5.47
C GLY A 148 -7.76 -7.04 4.91
N ILE A 149 -6.89 -6.47 5.73
CA ILE A 149 -6.01 -5.36 5.36
C ILE A 149 -4.56 -5.84 5.31
N VAL A 150 -3.88 -5.53 4.22
CA VAL A 150 -2.43 -5.69 4.07
C VAL A 150 -1.80 -4.30 4.12
N SER A 151 -1.08 -4.00 5.19
CA SER A 151 -0.44 -2.70 5.39
C SER A 151 0.91 -2.66 4.68
N VAL A 152 1.07 -1.72 3.76
CA VAL A 152 2.34 -1.44 3.08
C VAL A 152 2.74 -0.01 3.41
N LYS A 153 3.51 0.15 4.48
CA LYS A 153 3.98 1.45 4.96
C LYS A 153 5.08 1.96 4.04
N VAL A 154 4.82 3.05 3.34
CA VAL A 154 5.79 3.78 2.51
C VAL A 154 6.02 5.19 3.04
N GLY A 155 5.03 5.77 3.72
CA GLY A 155 5.13 7.09 4.34
C GLY A 155 5.74 7.03 5.74
N ASP A 156 6.55 8.01 6.08
CA ASP A 156 7.14 8.19 7.42
C ASP A 156 6.18 8.88 8.41
N ASN A 157 6.64 9.20 9.63
CA ASN A 157 5.83 9.92 10.62
C ASN A 157 5.37 11.32 10.18
N THR A 158 6.00 11.89 9.15
CA THR A 158 5.62 13.18 8.58
C THR A 158 4.55 13.05 7.49
N GLY A 159 4.24 11.82 7.08
CA GLY A 159 3.39 11.52 5.94
C GLY A 159 4.14 11.57 4.60
N ALA A 160 5.46 11.78 4.62
CA ALA A 160 6.25 11.89 3.41
C ALA A 160 6.60 10.51 2.83
N ALA A 161 6.43 10.38 1.52
CA ALA A 161 6.84 9.19 0.78
C ALA A 161 7.48 9.61 -0.56
N ASP A 162 8.59 8.97 -0.91
CA ASP A 162 9.18 9.06 -2.24
C ASP A 162 8.47 8.11 -3.20
N ILE A 163 8.34 8.52 -4.47
CA ILE A 163 7.70 7.70 -5.51
C ILE A 163 8.35 6.33 -5.65
N THR A 164 9.67 6.22 -5.46
CA THR A 164 10.32 4.91 -5.54
C THR A 164 9.92 3.96 -4.41
N GLN A 165 9.53 4.49 -3.25
CA GLN A 165 8.98 3.68 -2.16
C GLN A 165 7.56 3.23 -2.48
N VAL A 166 6.74 4.12 -3.05
CA VAL A 166 5.38 3.77 -3.52
C VAL A 166 5.44 2.70 -4.59
N ILE A 167 6.31 2.86 -5.59
CA ILE A 167 6.54 1.87 -6.66
C ILE A 167 6.99 0.53 -6.07
N ALA A 168 7.94 0.52 -5.13
CA ALA A 168 8.35 -0.71 -4.45
C ALA A 168 7.21 -1.35 -3.63
N GLY A 169 6.30 -0.53 -3.09
CA GLY A 169 5.09 -1.01 -2.43
C GLY A 169 4.13 -1.70 -3.40
N VAL A 170 3.90 -1.13 -4.57
CA VAL A 170 3.07 -1.73 -5.63
C VAL A 170 3.68 -3.06 -6.08
N ASP A 171 4.99 -3.06 -6.30
CA ASP A 171 5.78 -4.24 -6.69
C ASP A 171 5.63 -5.39 -5.68
N TRP A 172 5.82 -5.08 -4.39
CA TRP A 172 5.64 -6.05 -3.30
C TRP A 172 4.21 -6.60 -3.24
N VAL A 173 3.21 -5.74 -3.44
CA VAL A 173 1.80 -6.15 -3.49
C VAL A 173 1.55 -7.14 -4.62
N VAL A 174 2.08 -6.87 -5.82
CA VAL A 174 1.93 -7.78 -6.98
C VAL A 174 2.58 -9.13 -6.70
N GLU A 175 3.79 -9.14 -6.14
CA GLU A 175 4.52 -10.36 -5.80
C GLU A 175 3.76 -11.25 -4.81
N HIS A 176 3.11 -10.65 -3.82
CA HIS A 176 2.47 -11.38 -2.72
C HIS A 176 0.95 -11.53 -2.90
N ALA A 177 0.37 -11.05 -4.00
CA ALA A 177 -1.08 -10.98 -4.17
C ALA A 177 -1.76 -12.34 -4.12
N ALA A 178 -1.16 -13.38 -4.72
CA ALA A 178 -1.72 -14.73 -4.72
C ALA A 178 -1.72 -15.34 -3.31
N ASP A 179 -0.59 -15.28 -2.61
CA ASP A 179 -0.41 -15.87 -1.28
C ASP A 179 -1.26 -15.18 -0.22
N LEU A 180 -1.35 -13.85 -0.32
CA LEU A 180 -2.11 -13.02 0.61
C LEU A 180 -3.51 -12.70 0.13
N LYS A 181 -4.00 -13.31 -0.96
CA LYS A 181 -5.34 -13.07 -1.54
C LYS A 181 -5.67 -11.58 -1.74
N ILE A 182 -4.68 -10.79 -2.12
CA ILE A 182 -4.85 -9.37 -2.40
C ILE A 182 -5.59 -9.23 -3.73
N ARG A 183 -6.75 -8.59 -3.71
CA ARG A 183 -7.55 -8.33 -4.92
C ARG A 183 -7.84 -6.85 -5.14
N VAL A 184 -7.58 -6.01 -4.16
CA VAL A 184 -7.75 -4.55 -4.25
C VAL A 184 -6.50 -3.87 -3.72
N LEU A 185 -6.04 -2.83 -4.41
CA LEU A 185 -4.96 -1.94 -3.99
C LEU A 185 -5.55 -0.53 -3.84
N ASN A 186 -5.53 -0.01 -2.61
CA ASN A 186 -5.88 1.36 -2.28
C ASN A 186 -4.61 2.22 -2.25
N LEU A 187 -4.55 3.24 -3.11
CA LEU A 187 -3.48 4.23 -3.10
C LEU A 187 -4.07 5.65 -2.93
N SER A 188 -4.08 6.10 -1.67
CA SER A 188 -4.52 7.43 -1.27
C SER A 188 -3.34 8.43 -1.29
N TYR A 189 -2.65 8.49 -2.42
CA TYR A 189 -1.44 9.28 -2.66
C TYR A 189 -1.51 9.96 -4.01
N SER A 190 -0.95 11.16 -4.10
CA SER A 190 -0.70 11.84 -5.37
C SER A 190 0.72 12.38 -5.44
N SER A 191 1.22 12.53 -6.66
CA SER A 191 2.48 13.22 -6.96
C SER A 191 2.22 14.43 -7.83
N GLY A 192 3.16 15.39 -7.81
CA GLY A 192 3.17 16.54 -8.70
C GLY A 192 3.74 16.24 -10.09
N SER A 193 3.77 14.97 -10.50
CA SER A 193 4.31 14.53 -11.79
C SER A 193 3.65 15.28 -12.96
N PRO A 194 4.41 15.97 -13.82
CA PRO A 194 3.90 16.58 -15.04
C PRO A 194 3.91 15.62 -16.23
N LEU A 195 4.33 14.36 -16.02
CA LEU A 195 4.46 13.38 -17.09
C LEU A 195 3.08 12.91 -17.55
N PRO A 196 2.91 12.60 -18.86
CA PRO A 196 1.76 11.85 -19.29
C PRO A 196 1.77 10.47 -18.62
N TYR A 197 0.60 9.92 -18.31
CA TYR A 197 0.48 8.58 -17.70
C TYR A 197 1.22 7.51 -18.52
N THR A 198 1.35 7.67 -19.84
CA THR A 198 2.07 6.68 -20.65
C THR A 198 3.56 6.59 -20.31
N SER A 199 4.16 7.65 -19.77
CA SER A 199 5.60 7.68 -19.44
C SER A 199 5.87 7.73 -17.94
N ASP A 200 4.87 8.01 -17.11
CA ASP A 200 5.06 8.09 -15.65
C ASP A 200 5.32 6.69 -15.04
N PRO A 201 6.49 6.48 -14.40
CA PRO A 201 6.83 5.22 -13.74
C PRO A 201 5.81 4.70 -12.72
N LEU A 202 5.16 5.60 -11.97
CA LEU A 202 4.19 5.19 -10.96
C LEU A 202 2.96 4.59 -11.64
N THR A 203 2.43 5.27 -12.66
CA THR A 203 1.28 4.76 -13.42
C THR A 203 1.60 3.44 -14.12
N TYR A 204 2.81 3.30 -14.69
CA TYR A 204 3.27 2.01 -15.22
C TYR A 204 3.18 0.88 -14.18
N SER A 205 3.69 1.12 -12.97
CA SER A 205 3.65 0.10 -11.89
C SER A 205 2.22 -0.29 -11.53
N LEU A 206 1.29 0.66 -11.53
CA LEU A 206 -0.12 0.43 -11.23
C LEU A 206 -0.83 -0.32 -12.35
N GLU A 207 -0.50 -0.07 -13.62
CA GLU A 207 -1.00 -0.92 -14.71
C GLU A 207 -0.50 -2.36 -14.61
N ARG A 208 0.71 -2.59 -14.09
CA ARG A 208 1.18 -3.97 -13.84
C ARG A 208 0.37 -4.64 -12.74
N ALA A 209 0.03 -3.93 -11.67
CA ALA A 209 -0.90 -4.43 -10.66
C ALA A 209 -2.30 -4.71 -11.24
N TRP A 210 -2.80 -3.83 -12.11
CA TRP A 210 -4.06 -4.04 -12.84
C TRP A 210 -4.00 -5.31 -13.69
N GLN A 211 -2.91 -5.52 -14.43
CA GLN A 211 -2.73 -6.71 -15.27
C GLN A 211 -2.56 -8.00 -14.45
N ALA A 212 -2.06 -7.90 -13.22
CA ALA A 212 -1.98 -9.01 -12.26
C ALA A 212 -3.34 -9.40 -11.65
N GLY A 213 -4.44 -8.75 -12.04
CA GLY A 213 -5.79 -9.08 -11.54
C GLY A 213 -6.15 -8.41 -10.21
N ILE A 214 -5.45 -7.32 -9.87
CA ILE A 214 -5.68 -6.50 -8.68
C ILE A 214 -6.44 -5.24 -9.11
N VAL A 215 -7.61 -4.98 -8.52
CA VAL A 215 -8.35 -3.73 -8.73
C VAL A 215 -7.58 -2.60 -8.08
N VAL A 216 -7.14 -1.62 -8.88
CA VAL A 216 -6.38 -0.48 -8.39
C VAL A 216 -7.29 0.74 -8.26
N VAL A 217 -7.36 1.31 -7.06
CA VAL A 217 -8.20 2.47 -6.72
C VAL A 217 -7.30 3.60 -6.23
N VAL A 218 -7.40 4.77 -6.88
CA VAL A 218 -6.50 5.91 -6.67
C VAL A 218 -7.26 7.21 -6.43
N ALA A 219 -6.72 8.07 -5.58
CA ALA A 219 -7.28 9.38 -5.28
C ALA A 219 -7.11 10.36 -6.45
N ALA A 220 -8.20 11.06 -6.81
CA ALA A 220 -8.20 12.03 -7.91
C ALA A 220 -7.39 13.31 -7.65
N GLY A 221 -7.13 13.63 -6.37
CA GLY A 221 -6.44 14.85 -5.95
C GLY A 221 -7.34 15.85 -5.21
N ASN A 222 -6.69 16.84 -4.58
CA ASN A 222 -7.33 17.87 -3.77
C ASN A 222 -6.90 19.30 -4.20
N ASP A 223 -6.64 19.49 -5.49
CA ASP A 223 -6.06 20.72 -6.07
C ASP A 223 -7.14 21.77 -6.45
N GLY A 224 -8.41 21.45 -6.22
CA GLY A 224 -9.56 22.33 -6.44
C GLY A 224 -10.29 22.13 -7.76
N ASN A 225 -11.54 22.61 -7.79
CA ASN A 225 -12.47 22.39 -8.91
C ASN A 225 -12.00 23.01 -10.24
N ASP A 226 -11.06 23.95 -10.20
CA ASP A 226 -10.50 24.63 -11.37
C ASP A 226 -9.10 24.12 -11.76
N SER A 227 -8.63 23.02 -11.14
CA SER A 227 -7.32 22.41 -11.43
C SER A 227 -7.16 21.99 -12.90
N GLY A 228 -8.26 21.54 -13.54
CA GLY A 228 -8.28 21.21 -14.97
C GLY A 228 -7.46 19.97 -15.33
N SER A 229 -7.07 19.15 -14.35
CA SER A 229 -6.45 17.84 -14.50
C SER A 229 -6.52 17.10 -13.17
N LEU A 230 -6.63 15.77 -13.24
CA LEU A 230 -6.38 14.91 -12.09
C LEU A 230 -4.89 14.93 -11.73
N SER A 231 -4.54 14.63 -10.48
CA SER A 231 -3.14 14.45 -10.08
C SER A 231 -2.65 13.05 -10.48
N SER A 232 -1.34 12.88 -10.75
CA SER A 232 -0.77 11.53 -10.90
C SER A 232 -0.86 10.77 -9.58
N PRO A 233 -1.29 9.50 -9.55
CA PRO A 233 -1.50 8.61 -10.71
C PRO A 233 -2.93 8.51 -11.26
N ALA A 234 -3.90 9.29 -10.77
CA ALA A 234 -5.30 9.22 -11.23
C ALA A 234 -5.51 9.63 -12.70
N VAL A 235 -4.53 10.31 -13.31
CA VAL A 235 -4.51 10.57 -14.75
C VAL A 235 -4.45 9.31 -15.61
N ASP A 236 -4.04 8.17 -15.04
CA ASP A 236 -4.07 6.87 -15.72
C ASP A 236 -5.53 6.40 -15.89
N PRO A 237 -5.97 6.08 -17.12
CA PRO A 237 -7.33 5.63 -17.39
C PRO A 237 -7.58 4.13 -17.10
N TYR A 238 -6.56 3.31 -16.85
CA TYR A 238 -6.76 1.90 -16.46
C TYR A 238 -7.29 1.81 -15.03
N VAL A 239 -6.66 2.51 -14.10
CA VAL A 239 -7.03 2.52 -12.67
C VAL A 239 -8.38 3.19 -12.41
N ILE A 240 -8.97 2.96 -11.24
CA ILE A 240 -10.21 3.64 -10.81
C ILE A 240 -9.83 4.95 -10.11
N ALA A 241 -10.01 6.08 -10.78
CA ALA A 241 -9.79 7.41 -10.20
C ALA A 241 -11.04 7.88 -9.44
N VAL A 242 -10.85 8.24 -8.17
CA VAL A 242 -11.93 8.56 -7.25
C VAL A 242 -11.85 9.99 -6.76
N GLY A 243 -12.84 10.81 -7.12
CA GLY A 243 -13.04 12.14 -6.54
C GLY A 243 -13.90 12.09 -5.28
N ALA A 244 -13.97 13.20 -4.55
CA ALA A 244 -14.69 13.29 -3.29
C ALA A 244 -16.00 14.07 -3.41
N VAL A 245 -16.99 13.66 -2.61
CA VAL A 245 -18.19 14.44 -2.33
C VAL A 245 -18.40 14.64 -0.83
N GLU A 246 -19.17 15.67 -0.49
CA GLU A 246 -19.74 15.91 0.82
C GLU A 246 -21.24 15.58 0.81
N ALA A 247 -21.68 14.79 1.78
CA ALA A 247 -23.11 14.55 2.00
C ALA A 247 -23.76 15.77 2.68
N THR A 248 -24.78 16.32 2.04
CA THR A 248 -25.65 17.39 2.60
C THR A 248 -26.96 16.83 3.18
N SER A 249 -27.30 15.60 2.78
CA SER A 249 -28.24 14.69 3.44
C SER A 249 -27.84 13.25 3.09
N ASN A 250 -28.54 12.25 3.62
CA ASN A 250 -28.29 10.84 3.25
C ASN A 250 -28.49 10.52 1.76
N GLU A 251 -29.13 11.43 1.00
CA GLU A 251 -29.46 11.23 -0.41
C GLU A 251 -28.97 12.40 -1.28
N LYS A 252 -28.14 13.31 -0.77
CA LYS A 252 -27.72 14.49 -1.53
C LYS A 252 -26.26 14.80 -1.31
N PHE A 253 -25.54 14.96 -2.41
CA PHE A 253 -24.10 15.17 -2.40
C PHE A 253 -23.73 16.46 -3.12
N THR A 254 -22.73 17.15 -2.59
CA THR A 254 -22.09 18.30 -3.23
C THR A 254 -20.61 18.00 -3.43
N VAL A 255 -20.02 18.52 -4.51
CA VAL A 255 -18.57 18.45 -4.75
C VAL A 255 -17.91 19.58 -3.95
N PRO A 256 -17.00 19.26 -3.00
CA PRO A 256 -16.26 20.27 -2.25
C PRO A 256 -15.38 21.11 -3.18
N SER A 257 -15.12 22.37 -2.83
CA SER A 257 -14.32 23.27 -3.69
C SER A 257 -12.86 22.84 -3.88
N TRP A 258 -12.35 21.99 -2.99
CA TRP A 258 -10.99 21.45 -3.03
C TRP A 258 -10.87 20.18 -3.87
N ALA A 259 -11.96 19.54 -4.31
CA ALA A 259 -11.85 18.32 -5.11
C ALA A 259 -11.24 18.63 -6.49
N SER A 260 -10.24 17.85 -6.94
CA SER A 260 -9.67 18.06 -8.28
C SER A 260 -10.70 17.79 -9.39
N SER A 261 -10.60 18.55 -10.48
CA SER A 261 -11.40 18.35 -11.70
C SER A 261 -10.57 17.69 -12.79
N GLY A 262 -11.23 16.99 -13.70
CA GLY A 262 -10.60 16.50 -14.92
C GLY A 262 -10.45 17.57 -15.99
N ASP A 263 -9.85 17.17 -17.11
CA ASP A 263 -9.58 18.03 -18.28
C ASP A 263 -10.63 17.87 -19.39
N GLY A 264 -11.66 17.04 -19.18
CA GLY A 264 -12.68 16.68 -20.17
C GLY A 264 -12.35 15.43 -20.99
N THR A 265 -11.08 15.03 -21.06
CA THR A 265 -10.64 13.76 -21.64
C THR A 265 -10.52 12.69 -20.55
N ARG A 266 -9.86 13.04 -19.44
CA ARG A 266 -9.74 12.24 -18.22
C ARG A 266 -10.35 13.00 -17.06
N ASN A 267 -11.48 12.50 -16.59
CA ASN A 267 -12.17 12.95 -15.38
C ASN A 267 -12.12 11.84 -14.32
N PRO A 268 -12.52 12.09 -13.05
CA PRO A 268 -12.73 10.99 -12.11
C PRO A 268 -13.65 9.95 -12.74
N ASP A 269 -13.43 8.66 -12.47
CA ASP A 269 -14.35 7.62 -12.97
C ASP A 269 -15.67 7.69 -12.19
N VAL A 270 -15.54 7.83 -10.87
CA VAL A 270 -16.63 7.94 -9.91
C VAL A 270 -16.23 8.90 -8.79
N VAL A 271 -17.22 9.25 -7.96
CA VAL A 271 -16.97 9.93 -6.68
C VAL A 271 -17.58 9.16 -5.52
N ALA A 272 -17.11 9.41 -4.31
CA ALA A 272 -17.63 8.82 -3.10
C ALA A 272 -17.54 9.81 -1.91
N PRO A 273 -18.28 9.57 -0.81
CA PRO A 273 -18.14 10.37 0.40
C PRO A 273 -16.67 10.48 0.84
N GLY A 274 -16.16 11.70 0.83
CA GLY A 274 -14.75 12.00 1.17
C GLY A 274 -14.57 13.26 2.01
N ALA A 275 -15.62 14.06 2.21
CA ALA A 275 -15.59 15.19 3.14
C ALA A 275 -16.21 14.82 4.50
N HIS A 276 -15.58 15.30 5.57
CA HIS A 276 -16.01 15.16 6.97
C HIS A 276 -16.24 13.70 7.41
N ILE A 277 -15.38 12.77 6.98
CA ILE A 277 -15.53 11.34 7.27
C ILE A 277 -14.94 11.00 8.63
N ASP A 278 -15.74 10.39 9.51
CA ASP A 278 -15.31 9.92 10.83
C ASP A 278 -14.76 8.50 10.70
N SER A 279 -13.45 8.31 10.92
CA SER A 279 -12.81 7.00 10.91
C SER A 279 -11.84 6.85 12.08
N LEU A 280 -11.14 5.73 12.13
CA LEU A 280 -10.28 5.32 13.23
C LEU A 280 -9.16 6.34 13.47
N ARG A 281 -8.98 6.65 14.75
CA ARG A 281 -7.97 7.57 15.26
C ARG A 281 -6.76 6.82 15.76
N VAL A 282 -5.58 7.38 15.52
CA VAL A 282 -4.35 7.01 16.23
C VAL A 282 -4.03 8.10 17.25
N PRO A 283 -4.24 7.87 18.56
CA PRO A 283 -3.94 8.87 19.57
C PRO A 283 -2.47 9.29 19.54
N TYR A 284 -2.22 10.60 19.60
CA TYR A 284 -0.89 11.21 19.57
C TYR A 284 -0.09 10.99 18.28
N SER A 285 -0.75 10.53 17.22
CA SER A 285 -0.17 10.59 15.87
C SER A 285 0.02 12.03 15.43
N ARG A 286 0.83 12.26 14.40
CA ARG A 286 1.13 13.61 13.91
C ARG A 286 -0.14 14.35 13.52
N ILE A 287 -1.03 13.73 12.74
CA ILE A 287 -2.32 14.32 12.35
C ILE A 287 -3.15 14.65 13.60
N ASP A 288 -3.21 13.73 14.58
CA ASP A 288 -4.00 13.93 15.79
C ASP A 288 -3.52 15.14 16.62
N MET A 289 -2.23 15.44 16.60
CA MET A 289 -1.64 16.57 17.30
C MET A 289 -1.70 17.88 16.51
N GLU A 290 -1.45 17.82 15.20
CA GLU A 290 -1.40 19.01 14.33
C GLU A 290 -2.80 19.50 13.94
N HIS A 291 -3.81 18.62 14.00
CA HIS A 291 -5.19 18.92 13.64
C HIS A 291 -6.21 18.54 14.73
N PRO A 292 -6.15 19.19 15.90
CA PRO A 292 -7.06 18.89 17.01
C PRO A 292 -8.54 19.13 16.66
N GLU A 293 -8.82 19.95 15.65
CA GLU A 293 -10.16 20.17 15.12
C GLU A 293 -10.79 18.89 14.54
N GLY A 294 -10.00 17.90 14.10
CA GLY A 294 -10.51 16.62 13.62
C GLY A 294 -10.86 15.63 14.73
N TYR A 295 -10.59 15.93 16.01
CA TYR A 295 -10.91 15.03 17.11
C TYR A 295 -12.43 14.82 17.26
N VAL A 296 -12.89 13.57 17.20
CA VAL A 296 -14.30 13.20 17.41
C VAL A 296 -14.48 12.49 18.73
N SER A 297 -13.65 11.48 19.01
CA SER A 297 -13.69 10.71 20.25
C SER A 297 -12.33 10.10 20.56
N SER A 298 -12.23 9.33 21.64
CA SER A 298 -11.01 8.58 21.95
C SER A 298 -10.60 7.62 20.83
N THR A 299 -11.54 7.14 20.03
CA THR A 299 -11.33 6.14 18.96
C THR A 299 -11.52 6.70 17.55
N LEU A 300 -12.12 7.90 17.39
CA LEU A 300 -12.49 8.45 16.08
C LEU A 300 -11.87 9.82 15.81
N PHE A 301 -11.49 10.02 14.55
CA PHE A 301 -10.93 11.24 13.98
C PHE A 301 -11.64 11.55 12.66
N ARG A 302 -11.91 12.83 12.39
CA ARG A 302 -12.58 13.33 11.19
C ARG A 302 -11.57 13.83 10.17
N GLY A 303 -11.58 13.23 8.98
CA GLY A 303 -10.72 13.59 7.85
C GLY A 303 -11.51 14.12 6.66
N SER A 304 -10.83 14.78 5.73
CA SER A 304 -11.39 15.16 4.42
C SER A 304 -10.36 15.02 3.31
N GLY A 305 -10.81 14.51 2.16
CA GLY A 305 -9.97 14.32 0.98
C GLY A 305 -10.51 13.27 0.01
N SER A 306 -9.96 13.28 -1.20
CA SER A 306 -10.11 12.17 -2.15
C SER A 306 -9.52 10.86 -1.62
N SER A 307 -8.58 10.92 -0.65
CA SER A 307 -8.09 9.77 0.10
C SER A 307 -9.19 8.95 0.77
N GLN A 308 -10.13 9.62 1.46
CA GLN A 308 -11.27 8.98 2.12
C GLN A 308 -12.26 8.40 1.10
N ALA A 309 -12.53 9.12 0.02
CA ALA A 309 -13.39 8.62 -1.05
C ALA A 309 -12.79 7.36 -1.73
N THR A 310 -11.47 7.35 -1.94
CA THR A 310 -10.72 6.18 -2.46
C THR A 310 -10.89 4.98 -1.54
N ALA A 311 -10.80 5.19 -0.23
CA ALA A 311 -11.02 4.14 0.77
C ALA A 311 -12.45 3.56 0.71
N VAL A 312 -13.46 4.42 0.54
CA VAL A 312 -14.86 3.99 0.36
C VAL A 312 -14.99 3.11 -0.89
N VAL A 313 -14.44 3.52 -2.02
CA VAL A 313 -14.49 2.75 -3.28
C VAL A 313 -13.67 1.46 -3.19
N SER A 314 -12.56 1.44 -2.48
CA SER A 314 -11.77 0.23 -2.23
C SER A 314 -12.55 -0.82 -1.45
N GLY A 315 -13.29 -0.42 -0.41
CA GLY A 315 -14.21 -1.32 0.30
C GLY A 315 -15.36 -1.78 -0.60
N ALA A 316 -15.93 -0.89 -1.41
CA ALA A 316 -16.97 -1.25 -2.38
C ALA A 316 -16.49 -2.29 -3.40
N ALA A 317 -15.26 -2.16 -3.90
CA ALA A 317 -14.63 -3.14 -4.78
C ALA A 317 -14.43 -4.50 -4.08
N ALA A 318 -14.04 -4.50 -2.80
CA ALA A 318 -13.92 -5.72 -2.02
C ALA A 318 -15.28 -6.43 -1.83
N LEU A 319 -16.35 -5.68 -1.53
CA LEU A 319 -17.71 -6.24 -1.47
C LEU A 319 -18.16 -6.86 -2.81
N LEU A 320 -17.89 -6.17 -3.93
CA LEU A 320 -18.22 -6.68 -5.27
C LEU A 320 -17.48 -7.98 -5.58
N LEU A 321 -16.22 -8.08 -5.17
CA LEU A 321 -15.38 -9.24 -5.40
C LEU A 321 -15.73 -10.41 -4.48
N ASP A 322 -16.21 -10.14 -3.27
CA ASP A 322 -16.82 -11.16 -2.40
C ASP A 322 -18.09 -11.73 -3.07
N ALA A 323 -19.00 -10.84 -3.48
CA ALA A 323 -20.24 -11.24 -4.16
C ALA A 323 -19.99 -11.96 -5.50
N ARG A 324 -18.96 -11.55 -6.23
CA ARG A 324 -18.70 -11.99 -7.61
C ARG A 324 -17.19 -12.16 -7.85
N PRO A 325 -16.58 -13.25 -7.34
CA PRO A 325 -15.12 -13.41 -7.29
C PRO A 325 -14.40 -13.48 -8.63
N ASN A 326 -15.14 -13.81 -9.70
CA ASN A 326 -14.63 -13.95 -11.07
C ASN A 326 -14.71 -12.66 -11.90
N LEU A 327 -15.14 -11.53 -11.32
CA LEU A 327 -15.10 -10.26 -12.03
C LEU A 327 -13.66 -9.88 -12.40
N THR A 328 -13.47 -9.41 -13.63
CA THR A 328 -12.23 -8.76 -14.02
C THR A 328 -12.20 -7.32 -13.50
N ASN A 329 -11.02 -6.71 -13.42
CA ASN A 329 -10.87 -5.32 -12.98
C ASN A 329 -11.70 -4.35 -13.83
N ASP A 330 -11.70 -4.54 -15.15
CA ASP A 330 -12.50 -3.74 -16.09
C ASP A 330 -14.00 -3.87 -15.82
N GLN A 331 -14.46 -5.05 -15.38
CA GLN A 331 -15.85 -5.26 -15.01
C GLN A 331 -16.20 -4.62 -13.68
N VAL A 332 -15.31 -4.69 -12.68
CA VAL A 332 -15.49 -3.96 -11.40
C VAL A 332 -15.60 -2.46 -11.67
N LYS A 333 -14.66 -1.89 -12.43
CA LYS A 333 -14.67 -0.48 -12.82
C LYS A 333 -15.94 -0.10 -13.60
N ALA A 334 -16.40 -0.94 -14.52
CA ALA A 334 -17.62 -0.69 -15.28
C ALA A 334 -18.89 -0.75 -14.41
N LEU A 335 -18.96 -1.69 -13.45
CA LEU A 335 -20.10 -1.82 -12.54
C LEU A 335 -20.22 -0.62 -11.62
N LEU A 336 -19.11 -0.15 -11.02
CA LEU A 336 -19.09 1.01 -10.14
C LEU A 336 -19.55 2.30 -10.83
N GLN A 337 -19.36 2.41 -12.15
CA GLN A 337 -19.82 3.56 -12.95
C GLN A 337 -21.27 3.45 -13.43
N LYS A 338 -21.91 2.29 -13.26
CA LYS A 338 -23.19 2.01 -13.92
C LYS A 338 -24.39 2.49 -13.11
N HIS A 339 -24.33 2.33 -11.79
CA HIS A 339 -25.37 2.76 -10.86
C HIS A 339 -24.76 3.85 -9.98
N THR A 340 -25.08 5.09 -10.32
CA THR A 340 -24.54 6.26 -9.64
C THR A 340 -25.61 7.29 -9.35
N GLN A 341 -25.40 8.04 -8.28
CA GLN A 341 -26.19 9.20 -7.94
C GLN A 341 -25.49 10.48 -8.38
N ARG A 342 -26.26 11.50 -8.77
CA ARG A 342 -25.69 12.81 -9.14
C ARG A 342 -25.21 13.59 -7.92
N ALA A 343 -24.05 14.22 -8.05
CA ALA A 343 -23.58 15.26 -7.15
C ALA A 343 -23.87 16.66 -7.71
N THR A 344 -23.87 17.68 -6.86
CA THR A 344 -23.99 19.09 -7.24
C THR A 344 -22.62 19.78 -7.17
N PRO A 345 -22.18 20.54 -8.17
CA PRO A 345 -22.80 20.70 -9.49
C PRO A 345 -22.74 19.40 -10.30
N ASN A 346 -23.75 19.19 -11.16
CA ASN A 346 -23.80 18.03 -12.04
C ASN A 346 -22.84 18.23 -13.23
N SER A 347 -21.57 17.92 -13.00
CA SER A 347 -20.47 18.04 -13.97
C SER A 347 -19.67 16.75 -14.00
N SER A 348 -19.50 16.15 -15.18
CA SER A 348 -18.64 14.98 -15.35
C SER A 348 -17.16 15.31 -15.11
N LEU A 349 -16.75 16.58 -15.29
CA LEU A 349 -15.40 17.02 -14.93
C LEU A 349 -15.11 16.83 -13.44
N LEU A 350 -16.13 16.97 -12.61
CA LEU A 350 -16.01 16.94 -11.15
C LEU A 350 -16.44 15.61 -10.53
N SER A 351 -17.48 14.99 -11.07
CA SER A 351 -18.09 13.80 -10.48
C SER A 351 -18.03 12.53 -11.34
N GLY A 352 -17.45 12.60 -12.54
CA GLY A 352 -17.34 11.42 -13.40
C GLY A 352 -18.71 10.85 -13.75
N ALA A 353 -18.89 9.55 -13.53
CA ALA A 353 -20.18 8.89 -13.63
C ALA A 353 -21.16 9.28 -12.50
N GLY A 354 -20.66 9.76 -11.35
CA GLY A 354 -21.44 10.15 -10.18
C GLY A 354 -20.97 9.46 -8.89
N VAL A 355 -21.73 9.67 -7.82
CA VAL A 355 -21.54 9.03 -6.51
C VAL A 355 -21.86 7.56 -6.63
N ILE A 356 -20.94 6.68 -6.24
CA ILE A 356 -21.17 5.22 -6.31
C ILE A 356 -22.43 4.80 -5.56
N GLN A 357 -23.13 3.81 -6.10
CA GLN A 357 -24.28 3.16 -5.47
C GLN A 357 -24.16 1.64 -5.67
N LEU A 358 -24.28 0.89 -4.58
CA LEU A 358 -24.09 -0.57 -4.54
C LEU A 358 -25.41 -1.33 -4.43
N ASP A 359 -26.54 -0.66 -4.22
CA ASP A 359 -27.85 -1.28 -4.31
C ASP A 359 -28.04 -1.91 -5.71
N GLU A 360 -28.58 -3.14 -5.74
CA GLU A 360 -28.85 -3.92 -6.95
C GLU A 360 -27.62 -4.25 -7.84
N ILE A 361 -26.40 -3.88 -7.43
CA ILE A 361 -25.20 -4.04 -8.25
C ILE A 361 -24.81 -5.52 -8.45
N VAL A 362 -25.19 -6.38 -7.50
CA VAL A 362 -24.94 -7.83 -7.54
C VAL A 362 -25.71 -8.47 -8.70
N ASP A 363 -26.97 -8.08 -8.89
CA ASP A 363 -27.85 -8.55 -9.98
C ASP A 363 -27.57 -7.88 -11.32
N THR A 364 -26.80 -6.80 -11.30
CA THR A 364 -26.46 -6.05 -12.50
C THR A 364 -25.54 -6.86 -13.42
N ARG A 365 -25.98 -7.07 -14.67
CA ARG A 365 -25.16 -7.76 -15.68
C ARG A 365 -23.83 -7.05 -15.88
N ALA A 366 -22.74 -7.78 -15.63
CA ALA A 366 -21.38 -7.34 -15.98
C ALA A 366 -21.15 -7.59 -17.48
N THR A 367 -21.06 -6.53 -18.26
CA THR A 367 -20.71 -6.62 -19.68
C THR A 367 -19.26 -7.08 -19.83
N ARG A 368 -18.93 -7.69 -20.96
CA ARG A 368 -17.53 -7.96 -21.30
C ARG A 368 -16.89 -6.61 -21.66
N THR A 369 -16.20 -6.03 -20.70
CA THR A 369 -15.51 -4.75 -20.83
C THR A 369 -14.02 -5.01 -20.96
N ALA A 370 -13.36 -4.29 -21.86
CA ALA A 370 -11.90 -4.26 -21.99
C ALA A 370 -11.46 -2.81 -22.15
N GLN A 371 -10.48 -2.36 -21.37
CA GLN A 371 -9.86 -1.04 -21.59
C GLN A 371 -9.12 -1.03 -22.94
N THR A 372 -9.15 0.11 -23.63
CA THR A 372 -8.52 0.28 -24.96
C THR A 372 -7.50 1.43 -25.00
N TRP A 373 -7.18 1.99 -23.84
CA TRP A 373 -6.21 3.06 -23.70
C TRP A 373 -4.79 2.56 -24.00
N PRO A 374 -3.92 3.41 -24.58
CA PRO A 374 -2.49 3.11 -24.67
C PRO A 374 -1.94 2.65 -23.33
N ALA A 375 -1.19 1.54 -23.31
CA ALA A 375 -0.54 1.09 -22.09
C ALA A 375 0.63 2.01 -21.74
N ALA A 376 0.86 2.22 -20.46
CA ALA A 376 2.03 2.90 -19.95
C ALA A 376 3.31 2.11 -20.25
N LEU A 377 4.35 2.84 -20.61
CA LEU A 377 5.73 2.38 -20.85
C LEU A 377 6.65 2.67 -19.66
N GLY A 378 6.32 3.67 -18.83
CA GLY A 378 7.09 4.00 -17.62
C GLY A 378 8.52 4.47 -17.90
N ASP A 379 8.77 4.94 -19.12
CA ASP A 379 10.09 5.32 -19.64
C ASP A 379 10.49 6.76 -19.32
N GLY A 380 9.64 7.48 -18.60
CA GLY A 380 9.86 8.85 -18.15
C GLY A 380 10.89 8.97 -17.04
N SER A 381 11.29 10.23 -16.81
CA SER A 381 12.22 10.63 -15.76
C SER A 381 11.61 10.39 -14.37
N LEU A 382 12.36 9.74 -13.49
CA LEU A 382 11.97 9.61 -12.09
C LEU A 382 11.90 10.97 -11.41
N GLU A 383 12.84 11.86 -11.74
CA GLU A 383 12.85 13.20 -11.19
C GLU A 383 11.62 14.01 -11.60
N ALA A 384 11.22 13.92 -12.87
CA ALA A 384 9.98 14.52 -13.33
C ALA A 384 8.78 13.90 -12.60
N ALA A 385 8.76 12.57 -12.42
CA ALA A 385 7.69 11.90 -11.69
C ALA A 385 7.54 12.42 -10.26
N ARG A 386 8.63 12.72 -9.54
CA ARG A 386 8.58 13.35 -8.20
C ARG A 386 7.85 14.70 -8.20
N GLY A 387 7.86 15.38 -9.34
CA GLY A 387 7.32 16.72 -9.47
C GLY A 387 8.16 17.73 -8.69
N GLY A 388 7.48 18.61 -7.95
CA GLY A 388 8.13 19.70 -7.22
C GLY A 388 8.51 19.40 -5.77
N ALA A 389 8.36 18.16 -5.29
CA ALA A 389 8.62 17.86 -3.90
C ALA A 389 9.47 16.60 -3.73
N HIS A 390 10.37 16.65 -2.75
CA HIS A 390 11.44 15.69 -2.58
C HIS A 390 11.60 15.33 -1.11
N ILE A 391 11.97 14.08 -0.83
CA ILE A 391 12.33 13.68 0.53
C ILE A 391 13.77 14.09 0.84
N VAL A 392 14.01 14.48 2.08
CA VAL A 392 15.36 14.77 2.58
C VAL A 392 15.84 13.56 3.39
N LEU A 393 16.82 12.83 2.86
CA LEU A 393 17.44 11.69 3.52
C LEU A 393 18.79 12.10 4.09
N ASN A 394 18.97 11.99 5.42
CA ASN A 394 20.21 12.36 6.12
C ASN A 394 20.69 13.80 5.84
N GLY A 395 19.75 14.74 5.69
CA GLY A 395 20.04 16.14 5.39
C GLY A 395 20.39 16.43 3.93
N VAL A 396 20.23 15.45 3.04
CA VAL A 396 20.40 15.61 1.59
C VAL A 396 19.07 15.37 0.89
N GLU A 397 18.65 16.35 0.11
CA GLU A 397 17.46 16.24 -0.74
C GLU A 397 17.69 15.21 -1.86
N LEU A 398 16.78 14.25 -1.97
CA LEU A 398 16.87 13.19 -2.97
C LEU A 398 16.41 13.72 -4.32
N THR A 399 17.34 14.07 -5.20
CA THR A 399 17.06 14.61 -6.54
C THR A 399 17.68 13.76 -7.65
N GLY A 400 17.16 13.92 -8.85
CA GLY A 400 17.65 13.29 -10.07
C GLY A 400 17.21 11.83 -10.24
N GLU A 401 17.79 11.16 -11.23
CA GLU A 401 17.47 9.77 -11.60
C GLU A 401 18.09 8.76 -10.63
N THR A 402 17.75 8.84 -9.35
CA THR A 402 18.27 7.97 -8.29
C THR A 402 17.16 7.62 -7.32
N THR A 403 17.00 6.34 -6.97
CA THR A 403 16.02 5.84 -6.01
C THR A 403 16.36 6.22 -4.56
N VAL A 404 15.44 6.04 -3.61
CA VAL A 404 15.70 6.21 -2.17
C VAL A 404 16.89 5.36 -1.65
N LEU A 405 17.21 4.25 -2.31
CA LEU A 405 18.36 3.39 -1.97
C LEU A 405 19.70 3.85 -2.58
N GLY A 406 19.73 4.99 -3.27
CA GLY A 406 20.92 5.51 -3.94
C GLY A 406 21.27 4.80 -5.25
N THR A 407 20.39 3.95 -5.79
CA THR A 407 20.60 3.29 -7.10
C THR A 407 20.15 4.17 -8.26
N PRO A 408 20.90 4.22 -9.38
CA PRO A 408 20.47 4.96 -10.57
C PRO A 408 19.16 4.41 -11.14
N TRP A 409 18.24 5.31 -11.47
CA TRP A 409 17.00 5.00 -12.16
C TRP A 409 17.21 5.01 -13.68
N VAL A 410 16.65 4.01 -14.36
CA VAL A 410 16.67 3.94 -15.83
C VAL A 410 15.27 3.58 -16.30
N GLY A 411 14.48 4.59 -16.71
CA GLY A 411 13.09 4.41 -17.15
C GLY A 411 12.94 3.38 -18.27
N THR A 412 13.91 3.28 -19.19
CA THR A 412 13.86 2.28 -20.28
C THR A 412 13.93 0.83 -19.79
N ARG A 413 14.40 0.54 -18.57
CA ARG A 413 14.38 -0.83 -18.01
C ARG A 413 12.97 -1.30 -17.66
N TRP A 414 12.03 -0.39 -17.47
CA TRP A 414 10.60 -0.72 -17.28
C TRP A 414 9.95 -1.22 -18.58
N THR A 415 10.51 -0.92 -19.75
CA THR A 415 9.98 -1.33 -21.07
C THR A 415 10.23 -2.81 -21.43
N GLY A 416 10.93 -3.56 -20.57
CA GLY A 416 11.17 -4.99 -20.74
C GLY A 416 9.98 -5.82 -20.29
N THR A 417 9.31 -6.50 -21.21
CA THR A 417 8.23 -7.46 -20.93
C THR A 417 8.75 -8.71 -20.22
N ARG A 418 9.05 -8.62 -18.91
CA ARG A 418 9.12 -9.77 -18.00
C ARG A 418 9.25 -9.33 -16.55
N TRP A 419 8.12 -9.32 -15.85
CA TRP A 419 8.09 -9.62 -14.43
C TRP A 419 7.98 -11.15 -14.33
N THR A 420 9.11 -11.85 -14.20
CA THR A 420 9.15 -13.29 -13.92
C THR A 420 10.04 -13.50 -12.72
N ASP A 421 9.47 -14.05 -11.64
CA ASP A 421 10.11 -14.50 -10.40
C ASP A 421 11.14 -13.53 -9.79
N GLY A 422 10.66 -12.61 -8.95
CA GLY A 422 11.43 -12.13 -7.79
C GLY A 422 12.74 -11.38 -8.06
N THR A 423 12.86 -10.62 -9.15
CA THR A 423 14.04 -9.74 -9.33
C THR A 423 13.68 -8.30 -9.68
N TRP A 424 13.84 -7.42 -8.69
CA TRP A 424 14.14 -6.01 -8.89
C TRP A 424 15.65 -5.83 -9.13
N ASP A 425 16.01 -5.35 -10.32
CA ASP A 425 17.38 -5.11 -10.77
C ASP A 425 17.90 -3.76 -10.23
N GLY A 426 18.72 -3.86 -9.18
CA GLY A 426 19.51 -2.77 -8.60
C GLY A 426 20.78 -3.27 -7.90
N THR A 427 21.36 -4.36 -8.38
CA THR A 427 22.74 -4.86 -8.11
C THR A 427 23.18 -5.31 -6.71
N ARG A 428 22.37 -5.33 -5.64
CA ARG A 428 22.78 -5.98 -4.37
C ARG A 428 21.63 -6.31 -3.42
N TRP A 429 21.40 -7.61 -3.19
CA TRP A 429 20.71 -8.08 -1.98
C TRP A 429 21.72 -8.14 -0.83
N THR A 430 21.57 -7.26 0.15
CA THR A 430 22.22 -7.37 1.47
C THR A 430 21.16 -7.64 2.52
N GLY A 431 20.54 -8.82 2.47
CA GLY A 431 19.74 -9.34 3.57
C GLY A 431 20.66 -9.78 4.71
N GLY A 432 20.61 -9.07 5.84
CA GLY A 432 21.52 -9.26 6.96
C GLY A 432 21.39 -10.61 7.68
N THR A 433 20.21 -11.23 7.67
CA THR A 433 19.97 -12.48 8.42
C THR A 433 18.83 -13.29 7.80
N TRP A 434 19.06 -14.59 7.56
CA TRP A 434 17.98 -15.54 7.31
C TRP A 434 17.81 -16.45 8.54
N MET A 435 16.59 -16.52 9.06
CA MET A 435 16.17 -17.41 10.15
C MET A 435 15.03 -18.29 9.65
N GLY A 436 15.36 -19.50 9.18
CA GLY A 436 14.39 -20.49 8.72
C GLY A 436 14.93 -21.90 8.87
N THR A 437 14.11 -22.93 8.72
CA THR A 437 14.54 -24.32 8.95
C THR A 437 15.06 -25.00 7.69
N ARG A 438 14.68 -24.58 6.47
CA ARG A 438 15.08 -25.22 5.21
C ARG A 438 15.08 -24.23 4.03
N TRP A 439 16.13 -24.29 3.20
CA TRP A 439 16.22 -23.61 1.90
C TRP A 439 16.56 -24.66 0.83
N THR A 440 15.82 -24.68 -0.27
CA THR A 440 16.02 -25.56 -1.42
C THR A 440 15.75 -24.77 -2.68
N ASP A 441 16.79 -24.38 -3.39
CA ASP A 441 16.71 -23.87 -4.76
C ASP A 441 17.68 -24.69 -5.63
N ALA A 442 17.44 -24.77 -6.94
CA ALA A 442 18.17 -25.65 -7.86
C ALA A 442 19.28 -24.94 -8.66
N SER A 443 19.29 -23.61 -8.72
CA SER A 443 20.36 -22.89 -9.41
C SER A 443 20.40 -21.42 -9.04
N TRP A 444 21.59 -20.91 -8.71
CA TRP A 444 21.82 -19.48 -8.53
C TRP A 444 22.79 -18.94 -9.58
N THR A 445 22.35 -17.94 -10.36
CA THR A 445 23.19 -17.20 -11.32
C THR A 445 23.23 -15.71 -10.96
N GLY A 446 24.35 -15.21 -10.45
CA GLY A 446 24.45 -13.81 -10.01
C GLY A 446 25.89 -13.35 -9.79
N THR A 447 26.17 -12.05 -9.87
CA THR A 447 27.56 -11.58 -9.76
C THR A 447 28.09 -11.53 -8.33
N ARG A 448 27.25 -11.29 -7.31
CA ARG A 448 27.71 -11.18 -5.91
C ARG A 448 26.64 -11.51 -4.88
N TRP A 449 26.99 -12.34 -3.90
CA TRP A 449 26.19 -12.58 -2.69
C TRP A 449 26.91 -12.07 -1.43
N THR A 450 26.21 -11.31 -0.60
CA THR A 450 26.71 -10.72 0.66
C THR A 450 25.68 -10.90 1.77
N GLY A 451 25.81 -11.95 2.59
CA GLY A 451 24.99 -12.16 3.78
C GLY A 451 25.83 -12.15 5.06
N THR A 452 25.36 -11.56 6.17
CA THR A 452 26.18 -11.49 7.39
C THR A 452 26.01 -12.74 8.26
N ARG A 453 24.80 -13.24 8.48
CA ARG A 453 24.56 -14.46 9.28
C ARG A 453 23.49 -15.35 8.66
N TRP A 454 23.77 -16.64 8.61
CA TRP A 454 22.79 -17.67 8.28
C TRP A 454 22.63 -18.61 9.46
N THR A 455 21.38 -18.83 9.87
CA THR A 455 21.02 -19.81 10.91
C THR A 455 19.84 -20.65 10.43
N GLY A 456 20.05 -21.95 10.26
CA GLY A 456 19.00 -22.91 9.95
C GLY A 456 19.51 -24.33 9.87
N THR A 457 18.64 -25.29 9.57
CA THR A 457 19.03 -26.70 9.68
C THR A 457 19.69 -27.22 8.40
N ARG A 458 19.18 -26.86 7.21
CA ARG A 458 19.67 -27.41 5.94
C ARG A 458 19.67 -26.40 4.81
N TRP A 459 20.79 -26.35 4.09
CA TRP A 459 20.96 -25.66 2.82
C TRP A 459 21.43 -26.67 1.77
N THR A 460 20.74 -26.73 0.63
CA THR A 460 21.08 -27.59 -0.51
C THR A 460 20.86 -26.82 -1.80
N ASP A 461 21.89 -26.71 -2.62
CA ASP A 461 21.86 -26.13 -3.98
C ASP A 461 22.52 -27.12 -4.96
N SER A 462 22.09 -27.12 -6.22
CA SER A 462 22.74 -27.92 -7.28
C SER A 462 23.78 -27.14 -8.09
N VAL A 463 23.66 -25.83 -8.27
CA VAL A 463 24.63 -25.06 -9.06
C VAL A 463 24.73 -23.62 -8.56
N TRP A 464 25.96 -23.17 -8.28
CA TRP A 464 26.27 -21.76 -8.09
C TRP A 464 27.20 -21.28 -9.21
N ASP A 465 26.76 -20.30 -9.99
CA ASP A 465 27.57 -19.63 -11.02
C ASP A 465 27.60 -18.11 -10.76
N GLY A 466 28.75 -17.60 -10.32
CA GLY A 466 28.87 -16.18 -10.01
C GLY A 466 30.26 -15.69 -9.66
N THR A 467 30.43 -14.37 -9.48
CA THR A 467 31.79 -13.84 -9.30
C THR A 467 32.26 -13.87 -7.86
N ARG A 468 31.38 -13.64 -6.87
CA ARG A 468 31.82 -13.52 -5.46
C ARG A 468 30.75 -13.90 -4.43
N TRP A 469 31.09 -14.81 -3.52
CA TRP A 469 30.32 -15.08 -2.30
C TRP A 469 31.08 -14.56 -1.07
N THR A 470 30.43 -13.75 -0.23
CA THR A 470 31.02 -13.30 1.05
C THR A 470 30.03 -13.46 2.20
N GLY A 471 30.40 -14.25 3.21
CA GLY A 471 29.60 -14.47 4.41
C GLY A 471 30.39 -14.38 5.72
N THR A 472 29.78 -13.89 6.81
CA THR A 472 30.50 -13.79 8.11
C THR A 472 30.25 -14.98 9.04
N ARG A 473 29.05 -15.55 9.07
CA ARG A 473 28.76 -16.71 9.92
C ARG A 473 27.68 -17.60 9.33
N TRP A 474 27.94 -18.91 9.32
CA TRP A 474 26.93 -19.93 9.05
C TRP A 474 26.85 -20.88 10.25
N THR A 475 25.63 -21.14 10.71
CA THR A 475 25.34 -22.12 11.77
C THR A 475 24.21 -23.03 11.31
N GLY A 476 24.47 -24.32 11.14
CA GLY A 476 23.45 -25.32 10.80
C GLY A 476 23.92 -26.75 10.84
N THR A 477 23.10 -27.70 10.41
CA THR A 477 23.50 -29.11 10.43
C THR A 477 24.09 -29.56 9.10
N ARG A 478 23.53 -29.12 7.95
CA ARG A 478 24.01 -29.56 6.64
C ARG A 478 24.10 -28.42 5.61
N TRP A 479 25.23 -28.38 4.92
CA TRP A 479 25.46 -27.59 3.71
C TRP A 479 25.90 -28.53 2.59
N THR A 480 25.26 -28.46 1.41
CA THR A 480 25.59 -29.29 0.24
C THR A 480 25.49 -28.45 -1.03
N LEU A 481 26.55 -28.44 -1.83
CA LEU A 481 26.61 -27.81 -3.15
C LEU A 481 27.15 -28.83 -4.16
N ASP A 482 26.52 -28.99 -5.32
CA ASP A 482 27.00 -29.95 -6.33
C ASP A 482 28.04 -29.34 -7.29
N SER A 483 27.96 -28.03 -7.58
CA SER A 483 28.94 -27.33 -8.41
C SER A 483 29.08 -25.84 -8.09
N TRP A 484 30.31 -25.34 -8.14
CA TRP A 484 30.68 -23.94 -7.95
C TRP A 484 31.60 -23.45 -9.08
N THR A 485 31.13 -22.47 -9.86
CA THR A 485 31.94 -21.76 -10.84
C THR A 485 32.05 -20.29 -10.44
N GLY A 486 33.25 -19.82 -10.10
CA GLY A 486 33.43 -18.40 -9.80
C GLY A 486 34.76 -17.91 -9.30
N THR A 487 34.86 -16.61 -9.08
CA THR A 487 36.20 -16.02 -8.85
C THR A 487 36.62 -16.07 -7.39
N ARG A 488 35.71 -15.90 -6.42
CA ARG A 488 36.11 -15.82 -5.00
C ARG A 488 35.03 -16.23 -4.01
N TRP A 489 35.38 -17.12 -3.10
CA TRP A 489 34.61 -17.44 -1.90
C TRP A 489 35.36 -16.97 -0.64
N THR A 490 34.68 -16.26 0.25
CA THR A 490 35.24 -15.81 1.55
C THR A 490 34.24 -16.02 2.67
N GLY A 491 34.56 -16.90 3.62
CA GLY A 491 33.75 -17.18 4.81
C GLY A 491 34.53 -16.99 6.11
N THR A 492 33.98 -16.29 7.12
CA THR A 492 34.72 -16.09 8.38
C THR A 492 34.47 -17.15 9.44
N ARG A 493 33.28 -17.76 9.51
CA ARG A 493 33.00 -18.87 10.45
C ARG A 493 31.92 -19.81 9.91
N TRP A 494 32.16 -21.11 10.01
CA TRP A 494 31.18 -22.16 9.80
C TRP A 494 31.15 -23.10 11.01
N THR A 495 29.97 -23.38 11.53
CA THR A 495 29.76 -24.37 12.60
C THR A 495 28.59 -25.27 12.24
N GLY A 496 28.86 -26.57 12.02
CA GLY A 496 27.83 -27.56 11.72
C GLY A 496 28.33 -28.98 11.60
N THR A 497 27.45 -29.93 11.27
CA THR A 497 27.80 -31.35 11.33
C THR A 497 28.35 -31.88 10.00
N ARG A 498 27.87 -31.39 8.85
CA ARG A 498 28.32 -31.87 7.54
C ARG A 498 28.39 -30.77 6.48
N TRP A 499 29.48 -30.77 5.73
CA TRP A 499 29.70 -29.99 4.52
C TRP A 499 30.06 -30.95 3.39
N THR A 500 29.52 -30.74 2.19
CA THR A 500 29.81 -31.53 0.99
C THR A 500 29.86 -30.60 -0.24
N ASP A 501 30.89 -30.74 -1.08
CA ASP A 501 31.06 -30.00 -2.34
C ASP A 501 31.45 -30.93 -3.48
N GLY A 502 30.73 -30.86 -4.60
CA GLY A 502 30.87 -31.78 -5.72
C GLY A 502 31.91 -31.37 -6.77
N THR A 503 32.04 -30.07 -7.08
CA THR A 503 32.98 -29.56 -8.10
C THR A 503 33.25 -28.06 -7.93
N TRP A 504 34.52 -27.66 -7.98
CA TRP A 504 34.95 -26.26 -7.82
C TRP A 504 35.89 -25.85 -8.96
N ASP A 505 35.50 -24.87 -9.78
CA ASP A 505 36.32 -24.31 -10.86
C ASP A 505 36.47 -22.79 -10.70
N GLY A 506 37.39 -22.37 -9.83
CA GLY A 506 37.62 -20.94 -9.66
C GLY A 506 38.94 -20.52 -9.05
N THR A 507 39.06 -19.24 -8.71
CA THR A 507 40.40 -18.64 -8.55
C THR A 507 40.91 -18.55 -7.12
N ARG A 508 40.03 -18.36 -6.11
CA ARG A 508 40.43 -18.25 -4.68
C ARG A 508 39.32 -18.67 -3.70
N TRP A 509 39.67 -19.49 -2.71
CA TRP A 509 38.84 -19.83 -1.54
C TRP A 509 39.59 -19.50 -0.25
N THR A 510 38.92 -18.85 0.72
CA THR A 510 39.51 -18.57 2.04
C THR A 510 38.48 -18.74 3.16
N SER A 511 38.78 -19.56 4.17
CA SER A 511 38.01 -19.67 5.42
C SER A 511 38.88 -19.30 6.64
N ILE A 512 38.28 -18.75 7.70
CA ILE A 512 38.99 -18.35 8.94
C ILE A 512 38.79 -19.34 10.09
N ALA A 513 37.63 -20.03 10.18
CA ALA A 513 37.39 -21.07 11.19
C ALA A 513 36.28 -22.04 10.76
N TRP A 514 36.50 -23.34 11.00
CA TRP A 514 35.58 -24.44 10.78
C TRP A 514 35.52 -25.32 12.03
N ALA A 515 34.32 -25.70 12.47
CA ALA A 515 34.11 -26.71 13.50
C ALA A 515 32.96 -27.64 13.10
N GLY A 516 33.28 -28.90 12.79
CA GLY A 516 32.29 -29.91 12.44
C GLY A 516 32.81 -31.34 12.50
N THR A 517 31.93 -32.28 12.19
CA THR A 517 32.20 -33.72 12.34
C THR A 517 32.69 -34.40 11.07
N VAL A 518 32.34 -33.90 9.88
CA VAL A 518 32.69 -34.50 8.57
C VAL A 518 32.81 -33.44 7.47
N TRP A 519 33.83 -33.57 6.61
CA TRP A 519 34.02 -32.86 5.34
C TRP A 519 34.28 -33.92 4.27
N GLU A 520 33.46 -33.96 3.21
CA GLU A 520 33.54 -34.91 2.09
C GLU A 520 33.56 -34.18 0.76
#